data_AF-A0A2E4X791-F1
#
_entry.id   AF-A0A2E4X791-F1
#
_cell.length_a   1.000
_cell.length_b   1.000
_cell.length_c   1.000
_cell.angle_alpha   90.00
_cell.angle_beta   90.00
_cell.angle_gamma   90.00
#
_symmetry.space_group_name_H-M   'P 1'
#
loop_
_entity.id
_entity.type
_entity.pdbx_description
1 polymer ?
#
loop_
_entity_poly.entity_id
_entity_poly.type
_entity_poly.pdbx_seq_one_letter_code
_entity_poly.pdbx_strand_id
1 'polypeptide(L)' 'MNLGKFHLNSVSRTKNIAYNLSKLSKAGDMFALYGEIGVGKTTFAKYFINQAAEKVMVPSPSYNIYFRYEC' A
#
# COMPACT_ATOMS: atom_id res chain seq x y z
N MET A 1 -21.48 -6.05 0.70
CA MET A 1 -20.01 -5.82 0.77
C MET A 1 -19.36 -6.88 -0.11
N ASN A 2 -18.66 -6.50 -1.19
CA ASN A 2 -18.00 -7.48 -2.05
C ASN A 2 -16.62 -7.81 -1.48
N LEU A 3 -16.38 -9.09 -1.21
CA LEU A 3 -15.11 -9.59 -0.68
C LEU A 3 -14.33 -10.27 -1.81
N GLY A 4 -13.16 -9.70 -2.14
CA GLY A 4 -12.16 -10.34 -3.00
C GLY A 4 -11.08 -11.00 -2.13
N LYS A 5 -10.75 -12.26 -2.40
CA LYS A 5 -9.67 -12.98 -1.71
C LYS A 5 -8.56 -13.31 -2.71
N PHE A 6 -7.33 -12.91 -2.38
CA PHE A 6 -6.16 -13.16 -3.21
C PHE A 6 -5.09 -13.91 -2.41
N HIS A 7 -4.42 -14.86 -3.05
CA HIS A 7 -3.27 -15.53 -2.46
C HIS A 7 -1.97 -14.88 -2.96
N LEU A 8 -1.23 -14.27 -2.02
CA LEU A 8 -0.02 -13.49 -2.25
C LEU A 8 1.20 -14.22 -1.68
N ASN A 9 1.65 -15.27 -2.38
CA ASN A 9 2.81 -16.08 -1.99
C ASN A 9 4.16 -15.49 -2.41
N SER A 10 4.20 -14.24 -2.89
CA SER A 10 5.45 -13.55 -3.23
C SER A 10 5.31 -12.04 -3.14
N VAL A 11 6.43 -11.36 -2.84
CA VAL A 11 6.52 -9.89 -2.78
C VAL A 11 6.14 -9.25 -4.12
N SER A 12 6.49 -9.90 -5.24
CA SER A 12 6.13 -9.43 -6.59
C SER A 12 4.61 -9.38 -6.80
N ARG A 13 3.86 -10.37 -6.30
CA ARG A 13 2.39 -10.34 -6.37
C ARG A 13 1.80 -9.23 -5.50
N THR A 14 2.35 -9.01 -4.30
CA THR A 14 1.96 -7.88 -3.43
C THR A 14 2.18 -6.54 -4.14
N LYS A 15 3.32 -6.38 -4.82
CA LYS A 15 3.62 -5.19 -5.64
C LYS A 15 2.59 -4.98 -6.74
N ASN A 16 2.24 -6.03 -7.48
CA ASN A 16 1.29 -5.93 -8.59
C ASN A 16 -0.11 -5.53 -8.13
N ILE A 17 -0.60 -6.07 -6.99
CA ILE A 17 -1.89 -5.65 -6.44
C ILE A 17 -1.83 -4.19 -5.97
N ALA A 18 -0.78 -3.80 -5.25
CA ALA A 18 -0.61 -2.41 -4.80
C ALA A 18 -0.59 -1.43 -5.99
N TYR A 19 0.11 -1.78 -7.06
CA TYR A 19 0.14 -1.00 -8.30
C TYR A 19 -1.28 -0.90 -8.90
N ASN A 20 -1.93 -2.03 -9.19
CA ASN A 20 -3.25 -1.99 -9.81
C ASN A 20 -4.26 -1.21 -8.98
N LEU A 21 -4.22 -1.33 -7.65
CA LEU A 21 -5.07 -0.55 -6.76
C LEU A 21 -4.76 0.95 -6.83
N SER A 22 -3.49 1.36 -6.89
CA SER A 22 -3.12 2.77 -7.02
C SER A 22 -3.66 3.41 -8.31
N LYS A 23 -3.70 2.67 -9.43
CA LYS A 23 -4.29 3.17 -10.68
C LYS A 23 -5.80 3.39 -10.60
N LEU A 24 -6.47 2.64 -9.73
CA LEU A 24 -7.92 2.71 -9.55
C LEU A 24 -8.33 3.74 -8.48
N SER A 25 -7.41 4.11 -7.58
CA SER A 25 -7.67 5.05 -6.50
C SER A 25 -7.96 6.46 -7.01
N LYS A 26 -8.81 7.18 -6.28
CA LYS A 26 -9.21 8.55 -6.56
C LYS A 26 -9.16 9.41 -5.28
N ALA A 27 -9.16 10.73 -5.46
CA ALA A 27 -9.25 11.65 -4.34
C ALA A 27 -10.52 11.37 -3.51
N GLY A 28 -10.34 11.23 -2.19
CA GLY A 28 -11.40 10.88 -1.26
C GLY A 28 -11.43 9.40 -0.85
N ASP A 29 -10.69 8.51 -1.53
CA ASP A 29 -10.60 7.10 -1.14
C ASP A 29 -9.82 6.92 0.18
N MET A 30 -10.27 5.96 1.01
CA MET A 30 -9.58 5.56 2.23
C MET A 30 -9.31 4.04 2.21
N PHE A 31 -8.03 3.68 2.28
CA PHE A 31 -7.59 2.28 2.35
C PHE A 31 -7.04 1.97 3.73
N ALA A 32 -7.67 1.03 4.43
CA ALA A 32 -7.19 0.57 5.73
C ALA A 32 -6.48 -0.79 5.59
N LEU A 33 -5.21 -0.87 6.03
CA LEU A 33 -4.41 -2.09 5.98
C LEU A 33 -4.36 -2.75 7.36
N TYR A 34 -4.91 -3.96 7.47
CA TYR A 34 -4.98 -4.73 8.71
C TYR A 34 -4.17 -6.03 8.65
N GLY A 35 -3.70 -6.49 9.80
CA GLY A 35 -2.98 -7.75 9.96
C GLY A 35 -1.83 -7.63 10.96
N GLU A 36 -1.20 -8.75 11.28
CA GLU A 36 -0.12 -8.84 12.28
C GLU A 36 1.17 -8.11 11.86
N ILE A 37 2.08 -7.90 12.82
CA ILE A 37 3.41 -7.37 12.55
C ILE A 37 4.15 -8.32 11.60
N GLY A 38 4.86 -7.79 10.61
CA GLY A 38 5.60 -8.59 9.63
C GLY A 38 4.78 -9.12 8.44
N VAL A 39 3.45 -9.01 8.45
CA VAL A 39 2.58 -9.51 7.35
C VAL A 39 2.75 -8.75 6.00
N GLY A 40 3.46 -7.62 6.01
CA GLY A 40 3.77 -6.86 4.79
C GLY A 40 2.94 -5.60 4.54
N LYS A 41 2.23 -5.07 5.54
CA LYS A 41 1.45 -3.81 5.43
C LYS A 41 2.27 -2.64 4.90
N THR A 42 3.42 -2.36 5.51
CA THR A 42 4.32 -1.26 5.09
C THR A 42 4.89 -1.51 3.69
N THR A 43 5.19 -2.76 3.34
CA THR A 43 5.62 -3.15 1.99
C THR A 43 4.55 -2.85 0.94
N PHE A 44 3.28 -3.16 1.24
CA PHE A 44 2.16 -2.82 0.37
C PHE A 44 2.04 -1.31 0.18
N ALA A 45 2.02 -0.55 1.28
CA ALA A 45 1.92 0.91 1.24
C ALA A 45 3.07 1.54 0.43
N LYS A 46 4.30 1.05 0.62
CA LYS A 46 5.47 1.49 -0.15
C LYS A 46 5.27 1.33 -1.65
N TYR A 47 4.78 0.17 -2.11
CA TYR A 47 4.54 -0.05 -3.53
C TYR A 47 3.37 0.77 -4.08
N PHE A 48 2.32 0.96 -3.28
CA PHE A 48 1.19 1.81 -3.66
C PHE A 48 1.63 3.26 -3.84
N ILE A 49 2.33 3.84 -2.86
CA ILE A 49 2.76 5.24 -2.85
C ILE A 49 3.77 5.52 -3.96
N ASN A 50 4.82 4.69 -4.11
CA ASN A 50 5.85 4.85 -5.15
C ASN A 50 5.30 4.74 -6.59
N GLN A 51 4.04 4.39 -6.73
CA GLN A 51 3.37 4.20 -7.99
C GLN A 51 2.28 5.24 -8.24
N ALA A 52 1.68 5.77 -7.17
CA ALA A 52 0.80 6.94 -7.22
C ALA A 52 1.58 8.26 -7.27
N ALA A 53 2.83 8.27 -6.77
CA ALA A 53 3.69 9.43 -6.62
C ALA A 53 5.11 9.18 -7.20
N GLU A 54 6.01 10.15 -7.02
CA GLU A 54 7.44 9.97 -7.33
C GLU A 54 8.09 8.82 -6.52
N LYS A 55 9.20 8.30 -7.03
CA LYS A 55 9.96 7.23 -6.36
C LYS A 55 10.64 7.74 -5.09
N VAL A 56 9.94 7.64 -3.96
CA VAL A 56 10.36 8.13 -2.64
C VAL A 56 10.56 7.01 -1.62
N MET A 57 11.33 7.31 -0.58
CA MET A 57 11.43 6.43 0.58
C MET A 57 10.11 6.46 1.37
N VAL A 58 9.55 5.28 1.62
CA VAL A 58 8.33 5.10 2.42
C VAL A 58 8.68 4.26 3.65
N PRO A 59 9.11 4.88 4.76
CA PRO A 59 9.40 4.17 6.00
C PRO A 59 8.11 3.76 6.73
N SER A 60 8.24 2.88 7.74
CA SER A 60 7.11 2.55 8.60
C SER A 60 6.73 3.76 9.46
N PRO A 61 5.45 4.15 9.55
CA PRO A 61 4.99 5.25 10.40
C PRO A 61 4.88 4.86 11.89
N SER A 62 5.65 3.88 12.36
CA SER A 62 5.53 3.35 13.72
C SER A 62 5.77 4.43 14.79
N TYR A 63 6.70 5.35 14.55
CA TYR A 63 7.00 6.46 15.46
C TYR A 63 6.41 7.79 14.98
N ASN A 64 6.53 8.09 13.69
CA ASN A 64 6.10 9.38 13.16
C ASN A 64 4.58 9.46 12.92
N ILE A 65 3.84 8.36 13.10
CA ILE A 65 2.37 8.20 12.99
C ILE A 65 1.79 8.52 11.60
N TYR A 66 2.29 9.57 10.94
CA TYR A 66 1.81 10.10 9.69
C TYR A 66 2.97 10.58 8.82
N PHE A 67 2.89 10.25 7.53
CA PHE A 67 3.72 10.82 6.48
C PHE A 67 2.82 11.30 5.35
N ARG A 68 3.10 12.49 4.83
CA ARG A 68 2.47 13.01 3.62
C ARG A 68 3.43 12.84 2.46
N TYR A 69 2.91 12.38 1.34
CA TYR A 69 3.62 12.26 0.07
C TYR A 69 2.91 13.14 -0.95
N GLU A 70 3.68 13.82 -1.78
CA GLU A 70 3.16 14.60 -2.91
C GLU A 70 3.20 13.71 -4.16
N CYS A 71 2.10 13.74 -4.92
CA CYS A 71 1.91 12.94 -6.12
C CYS A 71 2.07 13.81 -7.36
#